data_AF-A0A1H5YV85-F1
#
_entry.id   AF-A0A1H5YV85-F1
#
_cell.length_a   1.000
_cell.length_b   1.000
_cell.length_c   1.000
_cell.angle_alpha   90.00
_cell.angle_beta   90.00
_cell.angle_gamma   90.00
#
_symmetry.space_group_name_H-M   'P 1'
#
loop_
_entity.id
_entity.type
_entity.pdbx_description
1 polymer ?
#
loop_
_entity_poly.entity_id
_entity_poly.type
_entity_poly.pdbx_seq_one_letter_code
_entity_poly.pdbx_strand_id
1 'polypeptide(L)'
;MAAFFNILGAEWLKLRKTNIWLLIFISPLLAFAAGLAMTVPANEPLIAWALLLSTMAVIHAMLFLPLLTGVFAAYVCRYEHTGGGWKQVLALPVSRSHLFIAKLLLVTGLLAVTQLLFLGGLLGAGFVKGLGASIPWSHLLWPVFGGWLATLPLAALQLSVSVAWVSFAAPLALNVIFTLPNILVANSETYGPFYPWAQPFLAMLPATEDSLGSLHVSFETLIYVILGGFVVFFLSGLRYFQRKEI
;
A
#
# COMPACT_ATOMS: atom_id res chain seq x y z
N MET A 1 15.46 -20.98 -10.17
CA MET A 1 14.01 -20.63 -10.25
C MET A 1 13.16 -21.45 -9.28
N ALA A 2 13.20 -22.80 -9.30
CA ALA A 2 12.38 -23.64 -8.41
C ALA A 2 12.50 -23.29 -6.91
N ALA A 3 13.71 -23.03 -6.40
CA ALA A 3 13.93 -22.68 -5.00
C ALA A 3 13.18 -21.40 -4.55
N PHE A 4 13.09 -20.39 -5.42
CA PHE A 4 12.37 -19.14 -5.11
C PHE A 4 10.86 -19.38 -5.01
N PHE A 5 10.28 -20.11 -5.98
CA PHE A 5 8.85 -20.44 -5.96
C PHE A 5 8.47 -21.32 -4.76
N ASN A 6 9.36 -22.22 -4.34
CA ASN A 6 9.16 -23.01 -3.12
C ASN A 6 9.12 -22.12 -1.86
N ILE A 7 10.03 -21.13 -1.77
CA ILE A 7 10.03 -20.15 -0.67
C ILE A 7 8.74 -19.32 -0.71
N LEU A 8 8.37 -18.77 -1.88
CA LEU A 8 7.15 -17.99 -2.02
C LEU A 8 5.90 -18.80 -1.65
N GLY A 9 5.83 -20.07 -2.06
CA GLY A 9 4.74 -20.98 -1.69
C GLY A 9 4.68 -21.27 -0.19
N ALA A 10 5.84 -21.42 0.47
CA ALA A 10 5.91 -21.59 1.92
C ALA A 10 5.45 -20.33 2.66
N GLU A 11 5.89 -19.15 2.22
CA GLU A 11 5.46 -17.85 2.76
C GLU A 11 3.95 -17.63 2.58
N TRP A 12 3.42 -17.99 1.41
CA TRP A 12 1.98 -17.95 1.13
C TRP A 12 1.20 -18.87 2.07
N LEU A 13 1.70 -20.08 2.31
CA LEU A 13 1.03 -21.04 3.21
C LEU A 13 0.99 -20.53 4.65
N LYS A 14 2.06 -19.87 5.13
CA LYS A 14 2.08 -19.21 6.44
C LYS A 14 0.99 -18.14 6.52
N LEU A 15 0.94 -17.28 5.50
CA LEU A 15 -0.01 -16.17 5.42
C LEU A 15 -1.46 -16.65 5.36
N ARG A 16 -1.75 -17.67 4.55
CA ARG A 16 -3.11 -18.22 4.34
C ARG A 16 -3.75 -18.73 5.64
N LYS A 17 -2.94 -19.16 6.60
CA LYS A 17 -3.38 -19.64 7.92
C LYS A 17 -3.63 -18.52 8.93
N THR A 18 -3.56 -17.26 8.52
CA THR A 18 -3.79 -16.09 9.38
C THR A 18 -5.07 -15.35 9.01
N ASN A 19 -5.57 -14.51 9.92
CA ASN A 19 -6.77 -13.68 9.70
C ASN A 19 -6.49 -12.42 8.86
N ILE A 20 -5.35 -12.33 8.15
CA ILE A 20 -4.99 -11.17 7.33
C ILE A 20 -6.03 -10.88 6.22
N TRP A 21 -6.76 -11.92 5.79
CA TRP A 21 -7.83 -11.82 4.81
C TRP A 21 -9.00 -10.93 5.26
N LEU A 22 -9.19 -10.72 6.55
CA LEU A 22 -10.19 -9.77 7.03
C LEU A 22 -9.69 -8.33 6.90
N LEU A 23 -8.38 -8.12 7.02
CA LEU A 23 -7.76 -6.79 7.03
C LEU A 23 -7.76 -6.13 5.65
N ILE A 24 -7.68 -6.93 4.57
CA ILE A 24 -7.77 -6.41 3.18
C ILE A 24 -9.13 -5.77 2.87
N PHE A 25 -10.19 -6.10 3.61
CA PHE A 25 -11.53 -5.55 3.39
C PHE A 25 -11.83 -4.29 4.20
N ILE A 26 -11.12 -4.06 5.31
CA ILE A 26 -11.42 -2.94 6.23
C ILE A 26 -11.41 -1.60 5.48
N SER A 27 -10.36 -1.37 4.70
CA SER A 27 -10.17 -0.10 4.01
C SER A 27 -11.17 0.11 2.86
N PRO A 28 -11.35 -0.81 1.90
CA PRO A 28 -12.36 -0.69 0.85
C PRO A 28 -13.79 -0.53 1.37
N LEU A 29 -14.18 -1.27 2.42
CA LEU A 29 -15.54 -1.22 2.95
C LEU A 29 -15.86 0.13 3.62
N LEU A 30 -14.93 0.67 4.40
CA LEU A 30 -15.11 1.98 5.03
C LEU A 30 -15.11 3.11 3.99
N ALA A 31 -14.24 3.02 2.99
CA ALA A 31 -14.23 3.95 1.87
C ALA A 31 -15.55 3.88 1.08
N PHE A 32 -16.05 2.67 0.79
CA PHE A 32 -17.34 2.46 0.14
C PHE A 32 -18.49 3.07 0.92
N ALA A 33 -18.54 2.89 2.25
CA ALA A 33 -19.55 3.50 3.10
C ALA A 33 -19.54 5.04 3.02
N ALA A 34 -18.36 5.66 3.03
CA ALA A 34 -18.24 7.11 2.82
C ALA A 34 -18.66 7.53 1.41
N GLY A 35 -18.31 6.74 0.40
CA GLY A 35 -18.78 6.89 -0.97
C GLY A 35 -20.30 6.87 -1.06
N LEU A 36 -20.99 5.98 -0.33
CA LEU A 36 -22.45 5.95 -0.30
C LEU A 36 -23.05 7.17 0.40
N ALA A 37 -22.45 7.62 1.50
CA ALA A 37 -22.96 8.72 2.33
C ALA A 37 -22.87 10.12 1.67
N MET A 38 -21.97 10.31 0.71
CA MET A 38 -21.81 11.59 0.01
C MET A 38 -22.89 11.83 -1.06
N THR A 39 -23.06 13.08 -1.49
CA THR A 39 -23.90 13.44 -2.64
C THR A 39 -23.02 13.71 -3.87
N VAL A 40 -23.52 13.35 -5.06
CA VAL A 40 -22.84 13.59 -6.34
C VAL A 40 -23.75 14.37 -7.29
N PRO A 41 -23.20 15.25 -8.15
CA PRO A 41 -23.98 15.91 -9.18
C PRO A 41 -24.44 14.90 -10.24
N ALA A 42 -25.73 14.84 -10.53
CA ALA A 42 -26.29 13.89 -11.50
C ALA A 42 -25.99 14.26 -12.97
N ASN A 43 -25.78 15.55 -13.25
CA ASN A 43 -25.68 16.07 -14.62
C ASN A 43 -24.25 16.12 -15.17
N GLU A 44 -23.25 15.82 -14.33
CA GLU A 44 -21.83 15.94 -14.68
C GLU A 44 -21.07 14.65 -14.29
N PRO A 45 -21.20 13.56 -15.07
CA PRO A 45 -20.69 12.25 -14.68
C PRO A 45 -19.20 12.22 -14.38
N LEU A 46 -18.37 12.92 -15.16
CA LEU A 46 -16.93 12.97 -14.94
C LEU A 46 -16.58 13.58 -13.56
N ILE A 47 -17.23 14.69 -13.22
CA ILE A 47 -17.04 15.38 -11.94
C ILE A 47 -17.59 14.54 -10.79
N ALA A 48 -18.73 13.88 -10.99
CA ALA A 48 -19.30 12.95 -10.02
C ALA A 48 -18.36 11.79 -9.68
N TRP A 49 -17.74 11.17 -10.69
CA TRP A 49 -16.75 10.10 -10.49
C TRP A 49 -15.48 10.60 -9.80
N ALA A 50 -14.98 11.80 -10.17
CA ALA A 50 -13.80 12.39 -9.55
C ALA A 50 -14.05 12.74 -8.07
N LEU A 51 -15.22 13.30 -7.75
CA LEU A 51 -15.62 13.58 -6.37
C LEU A 51 -15.74 12.27 -5.56
N LEU A 52 -16.40 11.27 -6.15
CA LEU A 52 -16.56 9.95 -5.52
C LEU A 52 -15.21 9.31 -5.20
N LEU A 53 -14.30 9.27 -6.18
CA LEU A 53 -12.92 8.78 -5.99
C LEU A 53 -12.23 9.56 -4.87
N SER A 54 -12.26 10.90 -4.90
CA SER A 54 -11.56 11.74 -3.94
C SER A 54 -12.06 11.52 -2.51
N THR A 55 -13.37 11.47 -2.29
CA THR A 55 -13.95 11.22 -0.96
C THR A 55 -13.63 9.83 -0.44
N MET A 56 -13.70 8.81 -1.31
CA MET A 56 -13.33 7.45 -0.93
C MET A 56 -11.83 7.36 -0.62
N ALA A 57 -10.99 8.07 -1.37
CA ALA A 57 -9.54 8.11 -1.20
C ALA A 57 -9.11 8.77 0.13
N VAL A 58 -9.88 9.71 0.69
CA VAL A 58 -9.58 10.28 2.01
C VAL A 58 -9.53 9.20 3.09
N ILE A 59 -10.52 8.29 3.12
CA ILE A 59 -10.48 7.18 4.09
C ILE A 59 -9.45 6.13 3.65
N HIS A 60 -9.51 5.73 2.38
CA HIS A 60 -8.71 4.63 1.87
C HIS A 60 -7.22 4.96 1.86
N ALA A 61 -6.84 5.96 1.09
CA ALA A 61 -5.47 6.23 0.69
C ALA A 61 -4.72 7.15 1.67
N MET A 62 -5.42 8.05 2.35
CA MET A 62 -4.81 8.94 3.35
C MET A 62 -4.48 8.21 4.65
N LEU A 63 -5.38 7.33 5.10
CA LEU A 63 -5.27 6.68 6.40
C LEU A 63 -4.92 5.20 6.27
N PHE A 64 -5.78 4.41 5.64
CA PHE A 64 -5.68 2.96 5.77
C PHE A 64 -4.61 2.32 4.88
N LEU A 65 -4.46 2.77 3.64
CA LEU A 65 -3.54 2.18 2.68
C LEU A 65 -2.07 2.27 3.13
N PRO A 66 -1.53 3.45 3.53
CA PRO A 66 -0.20 3.54 4.14
C PRO A 66 -0.11 2.74 5.44
N LEU A 67 -1.16 2.73 6.27
CA LEU A 67 -1.18 1.94 7.50
C LEU A 67 -1.10 0.42 7.25
N LEU A 68 -1.79 -0.05 6.21
CA LEU A 68 -1.82 -1.46 5.81
C LEU A 68 -0.45 -1.95 5.33
N THR A 69 0.43 -1.06 4.82
CA THR A 69 1.81 -1.46 4.46
C THR A 69 2.56 -2.04 5.66
N GLY A 70 2.48 -1.39 6.82
CA GLY A 70 3.09 -1.85 8.07
C GLY A 70 2.37 -3.04 8.67
N VAL A 71 1.04 -3.07 8.61
CA VAL A 71 0.26 -4.23 9.07
C VAL A 71 0.65 -5.48 8.29
N PHE A 72 0.62 -5.43 6.95
CA PHE A 72 0.97 -6.59 6.13
C PHE A 72 2.44 -6.99 6.29
N ALA A 73 3.36 -6.04 6.35
CA ALA A 73 4.77 -6.32 6.61
C ALA A 73 4.98 -7.04 7.95
N ALA A 74 4.37 -6.54 9.03
CA ALA A 74 4.44 -7.16 10.34
C ALA A 74 3.83 -8.56 10.34
N TYR A 75 2.67 -8.75 9.71
CA TYR A 75 1.98 -10.04 9.65
C TYR A 75 2.77 -11.10 8.88
N VAL A 76 3.38 -10.73 7.75
CA VAL A 76 4.22 -11.64 6.96
C VAL A 76 5.47 -12.06 7.76
N CYS A 77 5.93 -11.26 8.72
CA CYS A 77 7.02 -11.61 9.62
C CYS A 77 6.58 -12.24 10.95
N ARG A 78 5.28 -12.24 11.28
CA ARG A 78 4.76 -12.62 12.60
C ARG A 78 5.14 -14.04 13.01
N TYR A 79 5.11 -14.96 12.06
CA TYR A 79 5.49 -16.36 12.29
C TYR A 79 6.94 -16.44 12.79
N GLU A 80 7.86 -15.72 12.16
CA GLU A 80 9.27 -15.72 12.53
C GLU A 80 9.58 -14.96 13.82
N HIS A 81 8.76 -13.97 14.19
CA HIS A 81 8.85 -13.29 15.48
C HIS A 81 8.46 -14.19 16.66
N THR A 82 7.72 -15.27 16.40
CA THR A 82 7.25 -16.16 17.45
C THR A 82 8.26 -17.27 17.70
N GLY A 83 8.60 -17.54 18.96
CA GLY A 83 9.36 -18.73 19.36
C GLY A 83 10.75 -18.89 18.71
N GLY A 84 11.41 -17.80 18.30
CA GLY A 84 12.72 -17.85 17.66
C GLY A 84 12.69 -18.30 16.20
N GLY A 85 11.55 -18.19 15.50
CA GLY A 85 11.39 -18.61 14.12
C GLY A 85 12.39 -17.99 13.13
N TRP A 86 12.86 -16.77 13.37
CA TRP A 86 13.96 -16.18 12.58
C TRP A 86 15.24 -17.02 12.63
N LYS A 87 15.64 -17.53 13.81
CA LYS A 87 16.83 -18.39 13.94
C LYS A 87 16.62 -19.72 13.23
N GLN A 88 15.43 -20.32 13.37
CA GLN A 88 15.08 -21.57 12.72
C GLN A 88 15.13 -21.46 11.19
N VAL A 89 14.50 -20.42 10.63
CA VAL A 89 14.48 -20.21 9.18
C VAL A 89 15.88 -19.90 8.65
N LEU A 90 16.67 -19.09 9.37
CA LEU A 90 18.03 -18.73 8.93
C LEU A 90 19.07 -19.84 9.12
N ALA A 91 18.77 -20.87 9.91
CA ALA A 91 19.59 -22.07 10.01
C ALA A 91 19.37 -23.06 8.85
N LEU A 92 18.25 -22.93 8.12
CA LEU A 92 18.00 -23.70 6.90
C LEU A 92 18.83 -23.14 5.73
N PRO A 93 19.14 -23.94 4.69
CA PRO A 93 19.86 -23.49 3.50
C PRO A 93 18.96 -22.64 2.57
N VAL A 94 18.28 -21.64 3.12
CA VAL A 94 17.41 -20.72 2.39
C VAL A 94 18.18 -19.44 2.04
N SER A 95 18.00 -18.96 0.81
CA SER A 95 18.55 -17.67 0.42
C SER A 95 17.81 -16.55 1.13
N ARG A 96 18.55 -15.76 1.92
CA ARG A 96 18.03 -14.57 2.62
C ARG A 96 17.41 -13.56 1.65
N SER A 97 18.02 -13.39 0.48
CA SER A 97 17.50 -12.50 -0.56
C SER A 97 16.16 -12.99 -1.12
N HIS A 98 16.07 -14.29 -1.44
CA HIS A 98 14.80 -14.86 -1.92
C HIS A 98 13.70 -14.76 -0.87
N LEU A 99 14.02 -14.98 0.41
CA LEU A 99 13.07 -14.83 1.50
C LEU A 99 12.58 -13.38 1.65
N PHE A 100 13.47 -12.40 1.61
CA PHE A 100 13.08 -10.98 1.68
C PHE A 100 12.20 -10.58 0.50
N ILE A 101 12.59 -10.93 -0.73
CA ILE A 101 11.82 -10.63 -1.94
C ILE A 101 10.46 -11.33 -1.92
N ALA A 102 10.40 -12.60 -1.49
CA ALA A 102 9.14 -13.32 -1.38
C ALA A 102 8.18 -12.63 -0.41
N LYS A 103 8.67 -12.21 0.77
CA LYS A 103 7.87 -11.46 1.75
C LYS A 103 7.40 -10.12 1.17
N LEU A 104 8.26 -9.39 0.46
CA LEU A 104 7.89 -8.12 -0.17
C LEU A 104 6.81 -8.29 -1.25
N LEU A 105 6.89 -9.35 -2.06
CA LEU A 105 5.88 -9.67 -3.07
C LEU A 105 4.53 -10.00 -2.43
N LEU A 106 4.51 -10.69 -1.29
CA LEU A 106 3.26 -10.93 -0.56
C LEU A 106 2.66 -9.64 -0.02
N VAL A 107 3.48 -8.76 0.57
CA VAL A 107 3.01 -7.45 1.08
C VAL A 107 2.43 -6.60 -0.05
N THR A 108 3.18 -6.43 -1.14
CA THR A 108 2.75 -5.63 -2.30
C THR A 108 1.58 -6.25 -3.04
N GLY A 109 1.49 -7.59 -3.10
CA GLY A 109 0.34 -8.32 -3.63
C GLY A 109 -0.93 -8.14 -2.80
N LEU A 110 -0.84 -8.17 -1.47
CA LEU A 110 -1.97 -7.87 -0.59
C LEU A 110 -2.45 -6.42 -0.75
N LEU A 111 -1.53 -5.46 -0.93
CA LEU A 111 -1.88 -4.07 -1.23
C LEU A 111 -2.57 -3.95 -2.60
N ALA A 112 -2.12 -4.70 -3.61
CA ALA A 112 -2.76 -4.74 -4.92
C ALA A 112 -4.19 -5.28 -4.83
N VAL A 113 -4.41 -6.37 -4.08
CA VAL A 113 -5.76 -6.91 -3.83
C VAL A 113 -6.63 -5.89 -3.11
N THR A 114 -6.11 -5.19 -2.10
CA THR A 114 -6.84 -4.10 -1.40
C THR A 114 -7.25 -3.00 -2.37
N GLN A 115 -6.38 -2.61 -3.32
CA GLN A 115 -6.67 -1.60 -4.34
C GLN A 115 -7.71 -2.07 -5.36
N LEU A 116 -7.67 -3.35 -5.78
CA LEU A 116 -8.71 -3.93 -6.64
C LEU A 116 -10.07 -3.97 -5.94
N LEU A 117 -10.09 -4.30 -4.64
CA LEU A 117 -11.31 -4.26 -3.83
C LEU A 117 -11.83 -2.82 -3.67
N PHE A 118 -10.94 -1.84 -3.49
CA PHE A 118 -11.30 -0.42 -3.48
C PHE A 118 -11.93 0.00 -4.81
N LEU A 119 -11.33 -0.36 -5.95
CA LEU A 119 -11.88 -0.09 -7.27
C LEU A 119 -13.26 -0.73 -7.46
N GLY A 120 -13.43 -1.98 -7.03
CA GLY A 120 -14.73 -2.66 -7.03
C GLY A 120 -15.77 -1.92 -6.18
N GLY A 121 -15.39 -1.47 -4.99
CA GLY A 121 -16.24 -0.62 -4.14
C GLY A 121 -16.60 0.70 -4.80
N LEU A 122 -15.63 1.39 -5.39
CA LEU A 122 -15.82 2.65 -6.10
C LEU A 122 -16.81 2.52 -7.25
N LEU A 123 -16.65 1.49 -8.08
CA LEU A 123 -17.59 1.17 -9.15
C LEU A 123 -18.98 0.86 -8.59
N GLY A 124 -19.07 0.03 -7.56
CA GLY A 124 -20.32 -0.29 -6.88
C GLY A 124 -21.04 0.96 -6.36
N ALA A 125 -20.32 1.90 -5.75
CA ALA A 125 -20.89 3.14 -5.23
C ALA A 125 -21.39 4.03 -6.36
N GLY A 126 -20.65 4.10 -7.47
CA GLY A 126 -21.07 4.81 -8.67
C GLY A 126 -22.34 4.23 -9.28
N PHE A 127 -22.46 2.90 -9.36
CA PHE A 127 -23.68 2.23 -9.84
C PHE A 127 -24.89 2.53 -8.97
N VAL A 128 -24.75 2.45 -7.63
CA VAL A 128 -25.83 2.78 -6.69
C VAL A 128 -26.28 4.23 -6.86
N LYS A 129 -25.37 5.13 -7.23
CA LYS A 129 -25.65 6.56 -7.49
C LYS A 129 -26.11 6.87 -8.91
N GLY A 130 -26.33 5.87 -9.76
CA GLY A 130 -26.79 6.07 -11.14
C GLY A 130 -25.73 6.56 -12.12
N LEU A 131 -24.44 6.51 -11.77
CA LEU A 131 -23.32 6.96 -12.63
C LEU A 131 -22.88 5.90 -13.67
N GLY A 132 -23.54 4.74 -13.70
CA GLY A 132 -23.13 3.58 -14.49
C GLY A 132 -23.18 3.73 -16.02
N ALA A 133 -23.86 4.76 -16.53
CA ALA A 133 -23.99 4.98 -17.97
C ALA A 133 -22.68 5.42 -18.66
N SER A 134 -21.78 6.10 -17.93
CA SER A 134 -20.53 6.61 -18.48
C SER A 134 -19.42 6.52 -17.43
N ILE A 135 -18.66 5.43 -17.46
CA ILE A 135 -17.54 5.19 -16.54
C ILE A 135 -16.25 5.76 -17.16
N PRO A 136 -15.59 6.75 -16.52
CA PRO A 136 -14.34 7.32 -17.01
C PRO A 136 -13.14 6.44 -16.61
N TRP A 137 -12.99 5.28 -17.26
CA TRP A 137 -12.00 4.25 -16.88
C TRP A 137 -10.58 4.76 -16.67
N SER A 138 -10.08 5.63 -17.55
CA SER A 138 -8.75 6.23 -17.42
C SER A 138 -8.59 7.01 -16.11
N HIS A 139 -9.59 7.81 -15.75
CA HIS A 139 -9.59 8.62 -14.54
C HIS A 139 -9.82 7.82 -13.25
N LEU A 140 -10.13 6.52 -13.34
CA LEU A 140 -10.27 5.63 -12.18
C LEU A 140 -9.10 4.67 -12.06
N LEU A 141 -8.69 4.03 -13.16
CA LEU A 141 -7.66 2.99 -13.16
C LEU A 141 -6.28 3.56 -12.84
N TRP A 142 -5.91 4.68 -13.45
CA TRP A 142 -4.58 5.24 -13.25
C TRP A 142 -4.36 5.79 -11.84
N PRO A 143 -5.31 6.50 -11.21
CA PRO A 143 -5.14 6.92 -9.81
C PRO A 143 -5.07 5.75 -8.85
N VAL A 144 -5.93 4.73 -9.02
CA VAL A 144 -5.89 3.49 -8.22
C VAL A 144 -4.54 2.78 -8.36
N PHE A 145 -4.03 2.66 -9.59
CA PHE A 145 -2.71 2.10 -9.85
C PHE A 145 -1.57 2.96 -9.26
N GLY A 146 -1.67 4.29 -9.40
CA GLY A 146 -0.73 5.26 -8.84
C GLY A 146 -0.66 5.17 -7.32
N GLY A 147 -1.82 5.06 -6.66
CA GLY A 147 -1.94 4.83 -5.22
C GLY A 147 -1.25 3.54 -4.79
N TRP A 148 -1.43 2.44 -5.53
CA TRP A 148 -0.70 1.20 -5.29
C TRP A 148 0.83 1.38 -5.46
N LEU A 149 1.26 1.98 -6.57
CA LEU A 149 2.68 2.20 -6.87
C LEU A 149 3.36 3.06 -5.79
N ALA A 150 2.66 4.09 -5.31
CA ALA A 150 3.12 4.97 -4.25
C ALA A 150 3.27 4.27 -2.88
N THR A 151 2.70 3.08 -2.68
CA THR A 151 2.93 2.28 -1.46
C THR A 151 4.23 1.50 -1.47
N LEU A 152 4.90 1.32 -2.63
CA LEU A 152 6.10 0.49 -2.73
C LEU A 152 7.23 0.91 -1.77
N PRO A 153 7.59 2.20 -1.63
CA PRO A 153 8.58 2.65 -0.65
C PRO A 153 8.22 2.24 0.77
N LEU A 154 6.95 2.45 1.15
CA LEU A 154 6.44 2.13 2.47
C LEU A 154 6.46 0.62 2.71
N ALA A 155 6.02 -0.19 1.75
CA ALA A 155 6.08 -1.65 1.85
C ALA A 155 7.52 -2.15 2.06
N ALA A 156 8.48 -1.61 1.31
CA ALA A 156 9.89 -1.95 1.48
C ALA A 156 10.44 -1.50 2.84
N LEU A 157 10.15 -0.26 3.26
CA LEU A 157 10.58 0.28 4.55
C LEU A 157 9.99 -0.52 5.71
N GLN A 158 8.68 -0.75 5.70
CA GLN A 158 7.98 -1.45 6.76
C GLN A 158 8.39 -2.91 6.87
N LEU A 159 8.67 -3.58 5.75
CA LEU A 159 9.25 -4.92 5.76
C LEU A 159 10.66 -4.90 6.34
N SER A 160 11.49 -3.92 5.95
CA SER A 160 12.86 -3.77 6.45
C SER A 160 12.88 -3.61 7.97
N VAL A 161 12.04 -2.73 8.50
CA VAL A 161 11.90 -2.50 9.94
C VAL A 161 11.36 -3.74 10.65
N SER A 162 10.37 -4.41 10.06
CA SER A 162 9.79 -5.66 10.59
C SER A 162 10.80 -6.81 10.62
N VAL A 163 11.73 -6.86 9.69
CA VAL A 163 12.81 -7.85 9.69
C VAL A 163 13.94 -7.45 10.65
N ALA A 164 14.19 -6.16 10.84
CA ALA A 164 15.25 -5.66 11.70
C ALA A 164 14.92 -5.81 13.19
N TRP A 165 13.71 -5.47 13.58
CA TRP A 165 13.31 -5.45 14.98
C TRP A 165 12.80 -6.81 15.45
N VAL A 166 13.02 -7.13 16.73
CA VAL A 166 12.56 -8.38 17.36
C VAL A 166 11.09 -8.30 17.77
N SER A 167 10.54 -7.09 17.85
CA SER A 167 9.16 -6.84 18.25
C SER A 167 8.23 -6.78 17.04
N PHE A 168 7.17 -7.58 17.05
CA PHE A 168 6.08 -7.50 16.06
C PHE A 168 5.33 -6.15 16.12
N ALA A 169 5.22 -5.56 17.31
CA ALA A 169 4.43 -4.35 17.53
C ALA A 169 5.18 -3.06 17.16
N ALA A 170 6.50 -3.04 17.27
CA ALA A 170 7.29 -1.83 17.05
C ALA A 170 7.21 -1.27 15.61
N PRO A 171 7.35 -2.09 14.54
CA PRO A 171 7.16 -1.61 13.16
C PRO A 171 5.76 -1.03 12.92
N LEU A 172 4.74 -1.65 13.51
CA LEU A 172 3.36 -1.16 13.42
C LEU A 172 3.19 0.20 14.09
N ALA A 173 3.75 0.38 15.28
CA ALA A 173 3.73 1.67 16.00
C ALA A 173 4.43 2.77 15.20
N LEU A 174 5.61 2.48 14.62
CA LEU A 174 6.29 3.40 13.71
C LEU A 174 5.37 3.78 12.55
N ASN A 175 4.72 2.80 11.92
CA ASN A 175 3.84 3.09 10.79
C ASN A 175 2.67 4.01 11.17
N VAL A 176 2.05 3.77 12.33
CA VAL A 176 0.97 4.63 12.85
C VAL A 176 1.46 6.06 13.07
N ILE A 177 2.60 6.24 13.73
CA ILE A 177 3.17 7.56 14.05
C ILE A 177 3.37 8.40 12.79
N PHE A 178 3.84 7.78 11.69
CA PHE A 178 4.06 8.50 10.43
C PHE A 178 2.83 8.55 9.52
N THR A 179 1.82 7.70 9.72
CA THR A 179 0.58 7.78 8.95
C THR A 179 -0.34 8.89 9.44
N LEU A 180 -0.48 9.07 10.76
CA LEU A 180 -1.45 10.03 11.33
C LEU A 180 -1.24 11.49 10.88
N PRO A 181 0.00 12.01 10.74
CA PRO A 181 0.25 13.36 10.24
C PRO A 181 -0.18 13.60 8.79
N ASN A 182 -0.53 12.56 8.02
CA ASN A 182 -0.95 12.71 6.62
C ASN A 182 -2.06 13.77 6.45
N ILE A 183 -3.00 13.86 7.41
CA ILE A 183 -4.10 14.85 7.39
C ILE A 183 -3.56 16.29 7.28
N LEU A 184 -2.43 16.58 7.93
CA LEU A 184 -1.80 17.90 7.90
C LEU A 184 -0.79 18.01 6.74
N VAL A 185 0.06 17.00 6.58
CA VAL A 185 1.20 17.04 5.65
C VAL A 185 0.75 16.99 4.19
N ALA A 186 -0.28 16.22 3.86
CA ALA A 186 -0.77 16.09 2.48
C ALA A 186 -1.34 17.41 1.92
N ASN A 187 -1.74 18.33 2.80
CA ASN A 187 -2.24 19.66 2.41
C ASN A 187 -1.12 20.71 2.32
N SER A 188 0.14 20.35 2.61
CA SER A 188 1.26 21.27 2.52
C SER A 188 1.94 21.16 1.15
N GLU A 189 1.99 22.26 0.40
CA GLU A 189 2.76 22.32 -0.86
C GLU A 189 4.25 22.09 -0.65
N THR A 190 4.79 22.47 0.51
CA THR A 190 6.21 22.32 0.84
C THR A 190 6.59 20.91 1.27
N TYR A 191 5.75 20.24 2.07
CA TYR A 191 6.09 18.95 2.69
C TYR A 191 5.36 17.76 2.05
N GLY A 192 4.15 17.96 1.55
CA GLY A 192 3.30 16.92 0.96
C GLY A 192 4.00 16.14 -0.16
N PRO A 193 4.59 16.80 -1.17
CA PRO A 193 5.24 16.12 -2.29
C PRO A 193 6.41 15.21 -1.90
N PHE A 194 7.06 15.46 -0.76
CA PHE A 194 8.24 14.72 -0.30
C PHE A 194 7.94 13.70 0.80
N TYR A 195 6.73 13.72 1.37
CA TYR A 195 6.39 12.85 2.49
C TYR A 195 5.90 11.48 2.00
N PRO A 196 6.64 10.38 2.22
CA PRO A 196 6.32 9.07 1.60
C PRO A 196 4.95 8.51 2.00
N TRP A 197 4.50 8.78 3.23
CA TRP A 197 3.20 8.30 3.74
C TRP A 197 2.01 9.01 3.11
N ALA A 198 2.19 10.24 2.59
CA ALA A 198 1.13 10.97 1.90
C ALA A 198 1.00 10.57 0.42
N GLN A 199 2.04 9.98 -0.18
CA GLN A 199 2.06 9.66 -1.61
C GLN A 199 0.92 8.76 -2.09
N PRO A 200 0.51 7.71 -1.36
CA PRO A 200 -0.63 6.89 -1.78
C PRO A 200 -1.92 7.69 -1.94
N PHE A 201 -2.14 8.71 -1.10
CA PHE A 201 -3.27 9.62 -1.20
C PHE A 201 -3.13 10.60 -2.35
N LEU A 202 -1.98 11.29 -2.43
CA LEU A 202 -1.74 12.29 -3.47
C LEU A 202 -1.83 11.69 -4.88
N ALA A 203 -1.32 10.46 -5.07
CA ALA A 203 -1.40 9.75 -6.34
C ALA A 203 -2.83 9.33 -6.75
N MET A 204 -3.78 9.32 -5.80
CA MET A 204 -5.18 8.97 -6.06
C MET A 204 -6.08 10.20 -6.26
N LEU A 205 -5.56 11.41 -6.07
CA LEU A 205 -6.30 12.64 -6.31
C LEU A 205 -6.35 12.99 -7.80
N PRO A 206 -7.29 13.86 -8.23
CA PRO A 206 -7.33 14.36 -9.60
C PRO A 206 -6.00 15.02 -9.99
N ALA A 207 -5.60 14.82 -11.24
CA ALA A 207 -4.42 15.42 -11.84
C ALA A 207 -4.43 16.96 -11.71
N THR A 208 -3.29 17.52 -11.28
CA THR A 208 -2.98 18.95 -11.35
C THR A 208 -2.21 19.26 -12.64
N GLU A 209 -2.02 20.54 -12.98
CA GLU A 209 -1.32 20.97 -14.20
C GLU A 209 0.10 20.38 -14.34
N ASP A 210 0.77 20.10 -13.21
CA ASP A 210 2.13 19.53 -13.15
C ASP A 210 2.17 17.99 -13.16
N SER A 211 1.02 17.33 -13.31
CA SER A 211 0.95 15.87 -13.26
C SER A 211 1.44 15.20 -14.55
N LEU A 212 2.15 14.08 -14.41
CA LEU A 212 2.61 13.29 -15.54
C LEU A 212 1.48 12.51 -16.20
N GLY A 213 0.93 13.07 -17.27
CA GLY A 213 -0.08 12.39 -18.09
C GLY A 213 -1.19 11.81 -17.23
N SER A 214 -1.43 10.51 -17.35
CA SER A 214 -2.50 9.84 -16.60
C SER A 214 -2.11 9.40 -15.19
N LEU A 215 -0.83 9.45 -14.80
CA LEU A 215 -0.37 8.92 -13.50
C LEU A 215 -0.67 9.84 -12.31
N HIS A 216 -1.23 11.03 -12.53
CA HIS A 216 -1.69 11.99 -11.50
C HIS A 216 -0.64 12.35 -10.44
N VAL A 217 0.65 12.11 -10.74
CA VAL A 217 1.81 12.41 -9.88
C VAL A 217 2.82 13.20 -10.70
N SER A 218 3.52 14.16 -10.08
CA SER A 218 4.59 14.90 -10.75
C SER A 218 5.79 13.99 -11.07
N PHE A 219 6.59 14.37 -12.07
CA PHE A 219 7.77 13.58 -12.47
C PHE A 219 8.78 13.46 -11.34
N GLU A 220 8.99 14.56 -10.62
CA GLU A 220 9.93 14.62 -9.51
C GLU A 220 9.51 13.69 -8.37
N THR A 221 8.23 13.71 -7.98
CA THR A 221 7.72 12.83 -6.94
C THR A 221 7.79 11.36 -7.35
N LEU A 222 7.43 11.03 -8.59
CA LEU A 222 7.50 9.66 -9.10
C LEU A 222 8.94 9.13 -9.07
N ILE A 223 9.91 9.90 -9.57
CA ILE A 223 11.29 9.47 -9.66
C ILE A 223 11.96 9.46 -8.28
N TYR A 224 11.90 10.55 -7.53
CA TYR A 224 12.70 10.71 -6.31
C TYR A 224 12.05 10.03 -5.09
N VAL A 225 10.74 10.24 -4.90
CA VAL A 225 10.06 9.80 -3.68
C VAL A 225 9.55 8.37 -3.83
N ILE A 226 8.91 8.05 -4.95
CA ILE A 226 8.35 6.71 -5.17
C ILE A 226 9.43 5.73 -5.63
N LEU A 227 10.05 5.94 -6.79
CA LEU A 227 11.04 4.97 -7.29
C LEU A 227 12.35 5.03 -6.51
N GLY A 228 12.88 6.23 -6.27
CA GLY A 228 14.09 6.45 -5.48
C GLY A 228 13.93 5.94 -4.04
N GLY A 229 12.85 6.33 -3.36
CA GLY A 229 12.54 5.84 -2.02
C GLY A 229 12.39 4.31 -1.98
N PHE A 230 11.71 3.70 -2.96
CA PHE A 230 11.61 2.25 -3.05
C PHE A 230 12.97 1.57 -3.18
N VAL A 231 13.81 2.04 -4.11
CA VAL A 231 15.16 1.46 -4.33
C VAL A 231 16.00 1.59 -3.06
N VAL A 232 16.01 2.75 -2.41
CA VAL A 232 16.78 2.99 -1.18
C VAL A 232 16.30 2.08 -0.05
N PHE A 233 15.00 2.03 0.24
CA PHE A 233 14.47 1.18 1.31
C PHE A 233 14.59 -0.31 1.01
N PHE A 234 14.41 -0.72 -0.24
CA PHE A 234 14.60 -2.11 -0.66
C PHE A 234 16.05 -2.56 -0.49
N LEU A 235 17.01 -1.81 -1.05
CA LEU A 235 18.42 -2.18 -1.01
C LEU A 235 18.99 -2.13 0.41
N SER A 236 18.61 -1.12 1.20
CA SER A 236 19.03 -1.02 2.61
C SER A 236 18.50 -2.19 3.44
N GLY A 237 17.20 -2.49 3.34
CA GLY A 237 16.56 -3.63 4.01
C GLY A 237 17.16 -4.97 3.63
N LEU A 238 17.34 -5.19 2.32
CA LEU A 238 17.92 -6.41 1.79
C LEU A 238 19.36 -6.61 2.27
N ARG A 239 20.20 -5.57 2.19
CA ARG A 239 21.60 -5.62 2.62
C ARG A 239 21.71 -5.83 4.13
N TYR A 240 20.85 -5.17 4.92
CA TYR A 240 20.76 -5.41 6.35
C TYR A 240 20.42 -6.88 6.64
N PHE A 241 19.37 -7.41 6.00
CA PHE A 241 18.93 -8.78 6.24
C PHE A 241 19.97 -9.83 5.83
N GLN A 242 20.70 -9.59 4.73
CA GLN A 242 21.80 -10.45 4.32
C GLN A 242 22.91 -10.54 5.37
N ARG A 243 23.21 -9.43 6.06
CA ARG A 243 24.28 -9.34 7.05
C ARG A 243 23.86 -9.66 8.48
N LYS A 244 22.55 -9.82 8.73
CA LYS A 244 22.01 -10.09 10.07
C LYS A 244 22.59 -11.38 10.64
N GLU A 245 23.15 -11.30 11.84
CA GLU A 245 23.68 -12.48 12.56
C GLU A 245 22.53 -13.35 13.10
N ILE A 246 22.78 -14.66 13.25
CA ILE A 246 21.81 -15.69 13.72
C ILE A 246 21.91 -15.86 15.23
#